data_AF-A0A951C7C4-F1
#
_entry.id   AF-A0A951C7C4-F1
#
_cell.length_a   1.000
_cell.length_b   1.000
_cell.length_c   1.000
_cell.angle_alpha   90.00
_cell.angle_beta   90.00
_cell.angle_gamma   90.00
#
_symmetry.space_group_name_H-M   'P 1'
#
loop_
_entity.id
_entity.type
_entity.pdbx_description
1 polymer ?
#
loop_
_entity_poly.entity_id
_entity_poly.type
_entity_poly.pdbx_seq_one_letter_code
_entity_poly.pdbx_strand_id
1 'polypeptide(L)'
;MKIAPLAVGQSMFWKGIHVDSGNVQDSSQCGTDCPMWGLHVAPGATRLRVALDTPRRTDTFAVELLDSSGKVVASAATNNQFDAEAFVDKPAAGTWTVRVVPQGVSDAWFRMRAMLEGAQPAQALAHTPLLPNLKAVPPMEFGFIAPANPLNGVYPPDTANPPLDVAGVHPLSCAPDEMAPVALGGQGAHRCLRLTSGPINVGTGAFDMHFDLLGDMAAGKAHLTDSMQNIVQGPMYQAVHYADHTIEMRPAGTYSFHITHGHFHTDQILTYDLLGVTDPASGGLKPLGSGTKSGFCPADQLFGSWRTFTQNPQGTFGEGDSATGNCFSPSKGVLGLTPGWGDVYRWQRPGQFVEFDGGDGLYVVRSTVDKSNHVLESNENDNTAYAYIRVTGEKVDLLERGQGLSPWDPNRVVFKGAGPASVTSIDTEAAFGSAQVEGLSVTRPATAPAAAPAGSALPATGARREWWFVGLAALALGIAIRSVRRRTG
;
A
#
# COMPACT_ATOMS: atom_id res chain seq x y z
N MET A 1 23.21 19.14 -19.24
CA MET A 1 22.73 18.10 -18.31
C MET A 1 23.92 17.40 -17.63
N LYS A 2 23.91 17.20 -16.31
CA LYS A 2 24.94 16.39 -15.61
C LYS A 2 24.72 14.91 -15.91
N ILE A 3 25.79 14.19 -16.22
CA ILE A 3 25.78 12.76 -16.50
C ILE A 3 26.53 12.05 -15.36
N ALA A 4 25.97 11.00 -14.77
CA ALA A 4 26.71 10.16 -13.83
C ALA A 4 26.96 8.76 -14.38
N PRO A 5 28.13 8.17 -14.08
CA PRO A 5 28.42 6.80 -14.43
C PRO A 5 27.62 5.83 -13.55
N LEU A 6 27.17 4.74 -14.16
CA LEU A 6 26.58 3.58 -13.49
C LEU A 6 27.26 2.31 -14.00
N ALA A 7 28.12 1.73 -13.16
CA ALA A 7 28.82 0.49 -13.45
C ALA A 7 27.92 -0.74 -13.21
N VAL A 8 28.27 -1.87 -13.83
CA VAL A 8 27.59 -3.14 -13.58
C VAL A 8 27.75 -3.53 -12.10
N GLY A 9 26.64 -3.90 -11.46
CA GLY A 9 26.55 -4.19 -10.04
C GLY A 9 26.39 -2.95 -9.14
N GLN A 10 26.46 -1.75 -9.70
CA GLN A 10 26.31 -0.50 -8.95
C GLN A 10 24.84 -0.10 -8.85
N SER A 11 24.49 0.47 -7.71
CA SER A 11 23.25 1.21 -7.50
C SER A 11 23.53 2.67 -7.14
N MET A 12 22.53 3.51 -7.35
CA MET A 12 22.58 4.93 -7.06
C MET A 12 21.22 5.42 -6.58
N PHE A 13 21.25 6.43 -5.72
CA PHE A 13 20.08 7.05 -5.12
C PHE A 13 20.23 8.55 -5.20
N TRP A 14 19.15 9.25 -5.51
CA TRP A 14 19.19 10.70 -5.53
C TRP A 14 17.85 11.34 -5.21
N LYS A 15 17.94 12.57 -4.71
CA LYS A 15 16.79 13.43 -4.52
C LYS A 15 16.22 13.86 -5.88
N GLY A 16 14.92 13.68 -6.08
CA GLY A 16 14.20 14.28 -7.20
C GLY A 16 13.98 15.78 -6.96
N ILE A 17 12.93 16.34 -7.56
CA ILE A 17 12.56 17.74 -7.35
C ILE A 17 11.19 17.86 -6.69
N HIS A 18 10.94 19.05 -6.17
CA HIS A 18 9.59 19.49 -5.82
C HIS A 18 8.88 20.03 -7.06
N VAL A 19 7.60 19.71 -7.21
CA VAL A 19 6.74 20.17 -8.29
C VAL A 19 5.48 20.76 -7.65
N ASP A 20 5.36 22.09 -7.72
CA ASP A 20 4.23 22.82 -7.12
C ASP A 20 2.92 22.48 -7.84
N SER A 21 2.97 22.32 -9.17
CA SER A 21 1.85 21.88 -10.00
C SER A 21 2.40 21.33 -11.32
N GLY A 22 1.85 20.23 -11.82
CA GLY A 22 2.26 19.67 -13.11
C GLY A 22 1.24 18.70 -13.69
N ASN A 23 0.85 18.91 -14.95
CA ASN A 23 -0.10 18.04 -15.63
C ASN A 23 0.26 17.84 -17.11
N VAL A 24 1.35 17.11 -17.34
CA VAL A 24 1.85 16.78 -18.67
C VAL A 24 1.16 15.51 -19.15
N GLN A 25 0.18 15.66 -20.05
CA GLN A 25 -0.60 14.55 -20.58
C GLN A 25 0.17 13.69 -21.59
N ASP A 26 1.11 14.30 -22.31
CA ASP A 26 1.93 13.66 -23.34
C ASP A 26 3.38 14.09 -23.16
N SER A 27 4.32 13.14 -23.09
CA SER A 27 5.74 13.45 -22.85
C SER A 27 6.44 14.16 -24.01
N SER A 28 5.82 14.26 -25.19
CA SER A 28 6.25 15.18 -26.25
C SER A 28 6.06 16.66 -25.89
N GLN A 29 5.22 16.95 -24.89
CA GLN A 29 5.00 18.29 -24.34
C GLN A 29 5.98 18.61 -23.21
N CYS A 30 6.89 17.69 -22.88
CA CYS A 30 7.96 17.95 -21.93
C CYS A 30 8.90 19.05 -22.45
N GLY A 31 8.69 20.27 -21.96
CA GLY A 31 9.63 21.38 -22.05
C GLY A 31 10.46 21.49 -20.78
N THR A 32 10.38 22.64 -20.12
CA THR A 32 11.06 22.96 -18.85
C THR A 32 10.55 22.19 -17.64
N ASP A 33 9.37 21.58 -17.76
CA ASP A 33 8.58 21.07 -16.64
C ASP A 33 8.84 19.59 -16.32
N CYS A 34 9.64 18.91 -17.16
CA CYS A 34 10.02 17.51 -16.97
C CYS A 34 11.49 17.42 -16.54
N PRO A 35 11.78 17.05 -15.28
CA PRO A 35 13.14 16.90 -14.78
C PRO A 35 13.88 15.79 -15.52
N MET A 36 15.12 16.07 -15.91
CA MET A 36 15.96 15.13 -16.65
C MET A 36 17.34 14.94 -16.01
N TRP A 37 17.82 13.71 -16.05
CA TRP A 37 19.15 13.31 -15.59
C TRP A 37 19.86 12.45 -16.61
N GLY A 38 21.17 12.67 -16.78
CA GLY A 38 22.01 11.84 -17.63
C GLY A 38 22.58 10.66 -16.86
N LEU A 39 22.50 9.47 -17.46
CA LEU A 39 23.03 8.23 -16.90
C LEU A 39 23.97 7.58 -17.91
N HIS A 40 25.24 7.39 -17.57
CA HIS A 40 26.18 6.68 -18.42
C HIS A 40 26.22 5.20 -18.03
N VAL A 41 25.57 4.37 -18.85
CA VAL A 41 25.41 2.93 -18.65
C VAL A 41 26.64 2.19 -19.16
N ALA A 42 27.28 1.41 -18.29
CA ALA A 42 28.42 0.57 -18.65
C ALA A 42 28.00 -0.63 -19.53
N PRO A 43 28.91 -1.17 -20.38
CA PRO A 43 28.64 -2.36 -21.18
C PRO A 43 28.50 -3.62 -20.32
N GLY A 44 27.83 -4.64 -20.87
CA GLY A 44 27.77 -5.98 -20.28
C GLY A 44 26.72 -6.19 -19.18
N ALA A 45 25.83 -5.22 -18.98
CA ALA A 45 24.72 -5.35 -18.06
C ALA A 45 23.61 -6.28 -18.58
N THR A 46 22.91 -6.94 -17.66
CA THR A 46 21.75 -7.78 -17.98
C THR A 46 20.44 -7.00 -17.87
N ARG A 47 20.38 -6.00 -16.99
CA ARG A 47 19.18 -5.18 -16.78
C ARG A 47 19.52 -3.80 -16.21
N LEU A 48 18.88 -2.76 -16.72
CA LEU A 48 18.82 -1.44 -16.09
C LEU A 48 17.47 -1.30 -15.40
N ARG A 49 17.50 -0.83 -14.15
CA ARG A 49 16.33 -0.53 -13.34
C ARG A 49 16.39 0.93 -12.92
N VAL A 50 15.30 1.66 -13.11
CA VAL A 50 15.17 3.02 -12.61
C VAL A 50 13.79 3.18 -12.01
N ALA A 51 13.74 3.66 -10.78
CA ALA A 51 12.50 3.79 -10.05
C ALA A 51 12.38 5.17 -9.40
N LEU A 52 11.14 5.54 -9.11
CA LEU A 52 10.79 6.69 -8.31
C LEU A 52 9.88 6.28 -7.15
N ASP A 53 9.95 7.04 -6.07
CA ASP A 53 9.13 6.93 -4.85
C ASP A 53 8.52 8.31 -4.55
N THR A 54 7.23 8.31 -4.22
CA THR A 54 6.50 9.47 -3.75
C THR A 54 6.03 9.26 -2.31
N PRO A 55 5.92 10.33 -1.50
CA PRO A 55 5.42 10.21 -0.13
C PRO A 55 3.90 9.95 -0.08
N ARG A 56 3.18 10.19 -1.18
CA ARG A 56 1.72 10.06 -1.30
C ARG A 56 1.34 9.57 -2.69
N ARG A 57 0.22 8.84 -2.77
CA ARG A 57 -0.32 8.27 -4.03
C ARG A 57 -1.29 9.19 -4.77
N THR A 58 -1.52 10.39 -4.23
CA THR A 58 -2.46 11.38 -4.80
C THR A 58 -1.94 12.01 -6.07
N ASP A 59 -0.62 12.04 -6.23
CA ASP A 59 0.09 12.70 -7.31
C ASP A 59 0.77 11.64 -8.17
N THR A 60 0.55 11.70 -9.47
CA THR A 60 1.13 10.73 -10.40
C THR A 60 2.38 11.31 -11.05
N PHE A 61 3.48 10.60 -10.94
CA PHE A 61 4.71 10.85 -11.70
C PHE A 61 4.99 9.63 -12.58
N ALA A 62 5.34 9.88 -13.84
CA ALA A 62 5.90 8.87 -14.72
C ALA A 62 7.42 8.99 -14.75
N VAL A 63 8.14 7.87 -14.70
CA VAL A 63 9.56 7.79 -15.08
C VAL A 63 9.67 7.20 -16.48
N GLU A 64 10.45 7.84 -17.34
CA GLU A 64 10.75 7.40 -18.70
C GLU A 64 12.26 7.24 -18.87
N LEU A 65 12.66 6.17 -19.55
CA LEU A 65 14.04 5.88 -19.92
C LEU A 65 14.22 6.08 -21.41
N LEU A 66 15.07 7.05 -21.75
CA LEU A 66 15.42 7.36 -23.12
C LEU A 66 16.82 6.81 -23.42
N ASP A 67 16.94 6.10 -24.53
CA ASP A 67 18.22 5.61 -25.02
C ASP A 67 19.10 6.75 -25.59
N SER A 68 20.28 6.41 -26.11
CA SER A 68 21.23 7.38 -26.66
C SER A 68 20.74 8.11 -27.92
N SER A 69 19.67 7.62 -28.56
CA SER A 69 19.01 8.31 -29.67
C SER A 69 17.93 9.30 -29.21
N GLY A 70 17.61 9.32 -27.90
CA GLY A 70 16.53 10.11 -27.33
C GLY A 70 15.16 9.43 -27.45
N LYS A 71 15.10 8.13 -27.79
CA LYS A 71 13.85 7.38 -27.87
C LYS A 71 13.49 6.83 -26.49
N VAL A 72 12.23 7.02 -26.06
CA VAL A 72 11.70 6.33 -24.87
C VAL A 72 11.63 4.82 -25.16
N VAL A 73 12.33 4.02 -24.36
CA VAL A 73 12.37 2.56 -24.48
C VAL A 73 11.76 1.82 -23.30
N ALA A 74 11.54 2.51 -22.17
CA ALA A 74 10.81 1.99 -21.03
C ALA A 74 10.15 3.13 -20.23
N SER A 75 9.03 2.84 -19.58
CA SER A 75 8.34 3.79 -18.71
C SER A 75 7.54 3.09 -17.61
N ALA A 76 7.34 3.76 -16.48
CA ALA A 76 6.45 3.34 -15.40
C ALA A 76 5.86 4.58 -14.71
N ALA A 77 4.70 4.47 -14.05
CA ALA A 77 4.05 5.61 -13.40
C ALA A 77 3.40 5.23 -12.06
N THR A 78 3.39 6.16 -11.10
CA THR A 78 2.83 5.98 -9.75
C THR A 78 1.31 6.15 -9.70
N ASN A 79 0.58 5.80 -10.76
CA ASN A 79 -0.86 6.02 -10.83
C ASN A 79 -1.58 5.27 -9.70
N ASN A 80 -2.01 6.00 -8.67
CA ASN A 80 -2.52 5.45 -7.40
C ASN A 80 -1.55 4.48 -6.69
N GLN A 81 -0.24 4.65 -6.91
CA GLN A 81 0.86 3.90 -6.26
C GLN A 81 1.86 4.86 -5.58
N PHE A 82 2.66 4.35 -4.65
CA PHE A 82 3.77 5.13 -4.06
C PHE A 82 5.03 5.03 -4.92
N ASP A 83 5.20 3.90 -5.59
CA ASP A 83 6.42 3.54 -6.29
C ASP A 83 6.13 3.13 -7.74
N ALA A 84 7.11 3.40 -8.61
CA ALA A 84 7.10 2.93 -9.99
C ALA A 84 8.52 2.60 -10.43
N GLU A 85 8.70 1.49 -11.16
CA GLU A 85 10.01 1.05 -11.66
C GLU A 85 9.96 0.69 -13.14
N ALA A 86 10.81 1.33 -13.94
CA ALA A 86 11.02 1.03 -15.34
C ALA A 86 12.23 0.09 -15.51
N PHE A 87 12.10 -0.86 -16.44
CA PHE A 87 13.10 -1.89 -16.72
C PHE A 87 13.54 -1.84 -18.18
N VAL A 88 14.84 -2.03 -18.41
CA VAL A 88 15.39 -2.29 -19.75
C VAL A 88 16.28 -3.54 -19.67
N ASP A 89 15.90 -4.58 -20.40
CA ASP A 89 16.72 -5.78 -20.53
C ASP A 89 17.89 -5.54 -21.48
N LYS A 90 19.07 -6.04 -21.09
CA LYS A 90 20.33 -5.95 -21.85
C LYS A 90 20.56 -4.53 -22.42
N PRO A 91 20.60 -3.50 -21.56
CA PRO A 91 20.70 -2.11 -22.01
C PRO A 91 22.01 -1.88 -22.79
N ALA A 92 21.92 -1.14 -23.89
CA ALA A 92 23.10 -0.73 -24.63
C ALA A 92 23.99 0.20 -23.78
N ALA A 93 25.30 0.04 -23.89
CA ALA A 93 26.24 0.96 -23.26
C ALA A 93 26.13 2.35 -23.87
N GLY A 94 26.32 3.39 -23.06
CA GLY A 94 26.31 4.78 -23.52
C GLY A 94 25.55 5.71 -22.60
N THR A 95 25.24 6.90 -23.11
CA THR A 95 24.51 7.91 -22.35
C THR A 95 23.01 7.74 -22.56
N TRP A 96 22.30 7.61 -21.45
CA TRP A 96 20.85 7.50 -21.33
C TRP A 96 20.31 8.75 -20.66
N THR A 97 19.03 9.03 -20.89
CA THR A 97 18.31 10.09 -20.17
C THR A 97 17.20 9.47 -19.33
N VAL A 98 17.18 9.80 -18.05
CA VAL A 98 16.05 9.53 -17.15
C VAL A 98 15.20 10.79 -17.13
N ARG A 99 13.95 10.71 -17.58
CA ARG A 99 13.00 11.81 -17.58
C ARG A 99 11.86 11.49 -16.62
N VAL A 100 11.45 12.48 -15.82
CA VAL A 100 10.25 12.37 -14.97
C VAL A 100 9.17 13.30 -15.51
N VAL A 101 7.95 12.79 -15.62
CA VAL A 101 6.79 13.48 -16.21
C VAL A 101 5.72 13.62 -15.11
N PRO A 102 5.41 14.85 -14.65
CA PRO A 102 4.34 15.07 -13.69
C PRO A 102 2.97 14.97 -14.36
N GLN A 103 2.13 14.02 -13.94
CA GLN A 103 0.83 13.68 -14.54
C GLN A 103 -0.31 13.91 -13.55
N GLY A 104 -0.64 15.17 -13.26
CA GLY A 104 -1.65 15.50 -12.25
C GLY A 104 -1.03 15.55 -10.86
N VAL A 105 -0.04 16.41 -10.73
CA VAL A 105 0.68 16.71 -9.50
C VAL A 105 0.23 18.06 -8.97
N SER A 106 -0.02 18.12 -7.66
CA SER A 106 -0.27 19.33 -6.88
C SER A 106 0.56 19.27 -5.60
N ASP A 107 1.61 20.08 -5.52
CA ASP A 107 2.48 20.21 -4.35
C ASP A 107 3.09 18.87 -3.88
N ALA A 108 3.88 18.24 -4.75
CA ALA A 108 4.51 16.97 -4.44
C ALA A 108 5.99 16.92 -4.83
N TRP A 109 6.69 15.97 -4.25
CA TRP A 109 8.07 15.66 -4.60
C TRP A 109 8.25 14.15 -4.73
N PHE A 110 9.34 13.76 -5.38
CA PHE A 110 9.75 12.38 -5.51
C PHE A 110 11.24 12.19 -5.24
N ARG A 111 11.65 10.96 -4.96
CA ARG A 111 13.06 10.56 -4.96
C ARG A 111 13.27 9.44 -5.96
N MET A 112 14.52 9.22 -6.33
CA MET A 112 14.89 8.37 -7.45
C MET A 112 15.97 7.37 -7.05
N ARG A 113 15.95 6.21 -7.71
CA ARG A 113 17.02 5.21 -7.63
C ARG A 113 17.26 4.56 -8.98
N ALA A 114 18.47 4.06 -9.19
CA ALA A 114 18.79 3.23 -10.33
C ALA A 114 19.79 2.14 -9.97
N MET A 115 19.74 1.02 -10.70
CA MET A 115 20.71 -0.06 -10.61
C MET A 115 20.99 -0.62 -12.00
N LEU A 116 22.25 -0.91 -12.25
CA LEU A 116 22.68 -1.64 -13.43
C LEU A 116 23.09 -3.05 -13.00
N GLU A 117 22.25 -4.02 -13.28
CA GLU A 117 22.46 -5.41 -12.87
C GLU A 117 23.41 -6.12 -13.82
N GLY A 118 24.27 -6.96 -13.25
CA GLY A 118 25.15 -7.87 -13.99
C GLY A 118 24.51 -9.24 -14.20
N ALA A 119 25.31 -10.17 -14.71
CA ALA A 119 24.94 -11.57 -14.69
C ALA A 119 24.62 -11.98 -13.25
N GLN A 120 23.38 -12.41 -13.02
CA GLN A 120 23.01 -12.97 -11.72
C GLN A 120 23.71 -14.32 -11.60
N PRO A 121 24.33 -14.63 -10.44
CA PRO A 121 24.88 -15.95 -10.23
C PRO A 121 23.76 -16.99 -10.43
N ALA A 122 24.10 -18.11 -11.09
CA ALA A 122 23.16 -19.21 -11.23
C ALA A 122 22.72 -19.62 -9.83
N GLN A 123 21.42 -19.47 -9.55
CA GLN A 123 20.87 -19.89 -8.28
C GLN A 123 20.92 -21.40 -8.22
N ALA A 124 21.53 -21.97 -7.18
CA ALA A 124 21.48 -23.40 -6.97
C ALA A 124 20.01 -23.81 -6.84
N LEU A 125 19.54 -24.70 -7.71
CA LEU A 125 18.19 -25.27 -7.68
C LEU A 125 18.06 -26.30 -6.55
N ALA A 126 18.51 -25.93 -5.35
CA ALA A 126 18.30 -26.72 -4.16
C ALA A 126 16.83 -26.62 -3.75
N HIS A 127 16.33 -27.67 -3.12
CA HIS A 127 14.99 -27.68 -2.53
C HIS A 127 14.98 -26.81 -1.25
N THR A 128 15.01 -25.50 -1.43
CA THR A 128 15.04 -24.48 -0.37
C THR A 128 13.79 -23.62 -0.50
N PRO A 129 12.98 -23.49 0.57
CA PRO A 129 11.77 -22.68 0.50
C PRO A 129 12.14 -21.20 0.36
N LEU A 130 11.47 -20.53 -0.56
CA LEU A 130 11.44 -19.09 -0.71
C LEU A 130 10.23 -18.61 0.07
N LEU A 131 10.46 -18.08 1.28
CA LEU A 131 9.39 -17.66 2.19
C LEU A 131 9.20 -16.13 2.16
N PRO A 132 7.95 -15.65 2.30
CA PRO A 132 7.72 -14.24 2.55
C PRO A 132 8.33 -13.80 3.90
N ASN A 133 8.43 -12.49 4.09
CA ASN A 133 8.65 -11.86 5.39
C ASN A 133 7.76 -10.63 5.40
N LEU A 134 6.65 -10.74 6.10
CA LEU A 134 5.61 -9.76 6.19
C LEU A 134 5.89 -8.80 7.33
N LYS A 135 5.78 -7.51 7.05
CA LYS A 135 5.86 -6.45 8.07
C LYS A 135 4.70 -5.51 7.93
N ALA A 136 4.22 -5.00 9.05
CA ALA A 136 3.28 -3.89 9.05
C ALA A 136 4.01 -2.58 8.66
N VAL A 137 3.45 -1.79 7.76
CA VAL A 137 3.85 -0.41 7.58
C VAL A 137 3.49 0.38 8.85
N PRO A 138 4.44 1.09 9.49
CA PRO A 138 4.15 1.80 10.73
C PRO A 138 3.01 2.81 10.54
N PRO A 139 1.94 2.74 11.35
CA PRO A 139 0.74 3.57 11.19
C PRO A 139 1.03 5.07 11.04
N MET A 140 0.29 5.73 10.16
CA MET A 140 0.42 7.16 9.86
C MET A 140 -0.90 7.79 9.41
N GLU A 141 -0.90 9.09 9.06
CA GLU A 141 -2.10 9.84 8.61
C GLU A 141 -3.30 9.69 9.56
N PHE A 142 -3.06 9.89 10.87
CA PHE A 142 -4.11 9.74 11.89
C PHE A 142 -5.16 10.86 11.84
N GLY A 143 -6.41 10.51 12.13
CA GLY A 143 -7.49 11.47 12.33
C GLY A 143 -8.77 10.81 12.85
N PHE A 144 -9.76 11.64 13.20
CA PHE A 144 -11.08 11.18 13.62
C PHE A 144 -12.16 11.38 12.57
N ILE A 145 -11.81 11.81 11.35
CA ILE A 145 -12.78 12.23 10.34
C ILE A 145 -12.95 11.12 9.30
N ALA A 146 -14.18 10.66 9.12
CA ALA A 146 -14.53 9.76 8.03
C ALA A 146 -14.56 10.51 6.69
N PRO A 147 -14.34 9.82 5.57
CA PRO A 147 -14.32 10.46 4.27
C PRO A 147 -15.73 10.85 3.80
N ALA A 148 -15.85 11.88 2.96
CA ALA A 148 -17.14 12.45 2.53
C ALA A 148 -18.02 11.50 1.71
N ASN A 149 -17.41 10.73 0.81
CA ASN A 149 -18.12 9.71 0.03
C ASN A 149 -18.05 8.31 0.70
N PRO A 150 -19.17 7.75 1.19
CA PRO A 150 -19.19 6.43 1.82
C PRO A 150 -19.04 5.26 0.83
N LEU A 151 -19.12 5.51 -0.48
CA LEU A 151 -18.93 4.49 -1.52
C LEU A 151 -17.45 4.14 -1.77
N ASN A 152 -16.52 4.76 -1.04
CA ASN A 152 -15.07 4.54 -1.14
C ASN A 152 -14.58 3.14 -0.72
N GLY A 153 -15.49 2.26 -0.29
CA GLY A 153 -15.18 0.84 -0.17
C GLY A 153 -14.94 0.19 -1.53
N VAL A 154 -15.66 0.62 -2.58
CA VAL A 154 -15.56 0.03 -3.90
C VAL A 154 -14.27 0.49 -4.56
N TYR A 155 -13.39 -0.49 -4.74
CA TYR A 155 -12.27 -0.61 -5.66
C TYR A 155 -11.87 0.56 -6.61
N PRO A 156 -10.56 0.81 -6.88
CA PRO A 156 -9.98 2.03 -7.43
C PRO A 156 -10.72 2.85 -8.50
N PRO A 157 -10.47 4.18 -8.50
CA PRO A 157 -9.37 4.80 -7.76
C PRO A 157 -9.72 5.02 -6.29
N ASP A 158 -8.78 4.70 -5.40
CA ASP A 158 -8.70 5.16 -4.01
C ASP A 158 -8.46 6.69 -4.05
N THR A 159 -9.29 7.41 -4.82
CA THR A 159 -9.26 8.85 -5.01
C THR A 159 -9.24 9.48 -3.63
N ALA A 160 -8.39 10.49 -3.47
CA ALA A 160 -8.36 11.29 -2.27
C ALA A 160 -9.79 11.76 -1.98
N ASN A 161 -10.43 11.11 -1.02
CA ASN A 161 -11.77 11.50 -0.63
C ASN A 161 -11.53 12.41 0.56
N PRO A 162 -11.80 13.71 0.40
CA PRO A 162 -11.52 14.64 1.46
C PRO A 162 -12.27 14.19 2.72
N PRO A 163 -11.72 14.49 3.90
CA PRO A 163 -12.49 14.36 5.14
C PRO A 163 -13.84 15.07 4.95
N LEU A 164 -14.92 14.49 5.48
CA LEU A 164 -16.21 15.17 5.49
C LEU A 164 -16.11 16.36 6.44
N ASP A 165 -15.83 17.53 5.88
CA ASP A 165 -15.77 18.81 6.58
C ASP A 165 -16.88 19.71 6.03
N VAL A 166 -17.76 20.14 6.94
CA VAL A 166 -18.79 21.13 6.63
C VAL A 166 -18.58 22.33 7.55
N ALA A 167 -17.87 23.34 7.05
CA ALA A 167 -17.58 24.58 7.78
C ALA A 167 -16.82 24.34 9.12
N GLY A 168 -15.86 23.41 9.11
CA GLY A 168 -15.08 23.01 10.28
C GLY A 168 -15.79 22.03 11.22
N VAL A 169 -16.94 21.50 10.80
CA VAL A 169 -17.66 20.42 11.51
C VAL A 169 -17.31 19.09 10.85
N HIS A 170 -16.92 18.10 11.66
CA HIS A 170 -16.62 16.74 11.25
C HIS A 170 -17.78 15.80 11.65
N PRO A 171 -18.87 15.71 10.86
CA PRO A 171 -20.10 15.07 11.29
C PRO A 171 -20.00 13.55 11.41
N LEU A 172 -18.98 12.92 10.83
CA LEU A 172 -18.80 11.47 10.84
C LEU A 172 -17.38 11.11 11.25
N SER A 173 -17.26 10.19 12.22
CA SER A 173 -15.97 9.62 12.60
C SER A 173 -15.70 8.28 11.94
N CYS A 174 -16.77 7.50 11.71
CA CYS A 174 -16.74 6.16 11.14
C CYS A 174 -17.53 6.13 9.82
N ALA A 175 -17.24 5.15 8.96
CA ALA A 175 -18.00 4.90 7.74
C ALA A 175 -19.36 4.23 8.08
N PRO A 176 -20.37 4.32 7.20
CA PRO A 176 -21.70 3.81 7.51
C PRO A 176 -21.77 2.31 7.87
N ASP A 177 -20.96 1.47 7.24
CA ASP A 177 -20.90 0.02 7.54
C ASP A 177 -20.18 -0.27 8.86
N GLU A 178 -19.24 0.58 9.25
CA GLU A 178 -18.56 0.53 10.55
C GLU A 178 -19.54 0.93 11.67
N MET A 179 -20.35 1.96 11.46
CA MET A 179 -21.36 2.43 12.43
C MET A 179 -22.59 1.52 12.53
N ALA A 180 -22.88 0.75 11.49
CA ALA A 180 -24.09 -0.07 11.44
C ALA A 180 -24.12 -1.05 12.64
N PRO A 181 -25.30 -1.28 13.25
CA PRO A 181 -25.42 -2.18 14.39
C PRO A 181 -24.89 -3.58 14.09
N VAL A 182 -24.27 -4.21 15.07
CA VAL A 182 -23.81 -5.61 14.99
C VAL A 182 -24.94 -6.57 14.63
N ALA A 183 -26.16 -6.30 15.10
CA ALA A 183 -27.36 -7.08 14.75
C ALA A 183 -27.73 -7.04 13.24
N LEU A 184 -27.20 -6.07 12.50
CA LEU A 184 -27.35 -5.95 11.04
C LEU A 184 -26.05 -6.33 10.31
N GLY A 185 -25.06 -6.88 11.03
CA GLY A 185 -23.76 -7.28 10.49
C GLY A 185 -22.74 -6.15 10.33
N GLY A 186 -23.01 -4.96 10.88
CA GLY A 186 -22.03 -3.87 10.98
C GLY A 186 -21.09 -4.03 12.18
N GLN A 187 -20.21 -3.04 12.41
CA GLN A 187 -19.24 -3.09 13.53
C GLN A 187 -19.72 -2.40 14.81
N GLY A 188 -20.79 -1.60 14.76
CA GLY A 188 -21.29 -0.84 15.89
C GLY A 188 -20.34 0.26 16.39
N ALA A 189 -19.39 0.68 15.56
CA ALA A 189 -18.35 1.63 15.95
C ALA A 189 -18.93 3.05 16.13
N HIS A 190 -18.51 3.72 17.20
CA HIS A 190 -18.99 5.07 17.52
C HIS A 190 -17.98 6.17 17.21
N ARG A 191 -16.70 5.92 17.50
CA ARG A 191 -15.61 6.86 17.28
C ARG A 191 -14.39 6.13 16.76
N CYS A 192 -13.96 6.49 15.56
CA CYS A 192 -12.92 5.77 14.84
C CYS A 192 -11.67 6.65 14.76
N LEU A 193 -10.61 6.21 15.44
CA LEU A 193 -9.27 6.74 15.17
C LEU A 193 -8.79 6.07 13.89
N ARG A 194 -8.91 6.80 12.78
CA ARG A 194 -8.52 6.36 11.44
C ARG A 194 -7.02 6.48 11.24
N LEU A 195 -6.46 5.58 10.42
CA LEU A 195 -5.02 5.48 10.17
C LEU A 195 -4.71 4.86 8.81
N THR A 196 -3.56 5.19 8.24
CA THR A 196 -3.00 4.55 7.05
C THR A 196 -1.97 3.50 7.49
N SER A 197 -2.11 2.25 7.02
CA SER A 197 -1.17 1.15 7.23
C SER A 197 -1.45 0.00 6.24
N GLY A 198 -0.60 -1.02 6.25
CA GLY A 198 -0.76 -2.22 5.42
C GLY A 198 0.46 -3.13 5.45
N PRO A 199 0.38 -4.34 4.88
CA PRO A 199 1.48 -5.29 4.84
C PRO A 199 2.50 -4.95 3.74
N ILE A 200 3.79 -5.17 4.04
CA ILE A 200 4.88 -5.25 3.06
C ILE A 200 5.50 -6.65 3.13
N ASN A 201 5.92 -7.20 2.00
CA ASN A 201 6.69 -8.44 1.92
C ASN A 201 8.16 -8.11 1.59
N VAL A 202 9.06 -8.26 2.55
CA VAL A 202 10.51 -8.07 2.38
C VAL A 202 11.28 -9.39 2.31
N GLY A 203 10.56 -10.52 2.22
CA GLY A 203 11.13 -11.85 2.08
C GLY A 203 11.60 -12.15 0.66
N THR A 204 12.21 -13.31 0.49
CA THR A 204 12.65 -13.81 -0.82
C THR A 204 11.53 -14.53 -1.57
N GLY A 205 10.52 -15.02 -0.85
CA GLY A 205 9.33 -15.66 -1.38
C GLY A 205 8.11 -14.76 -1.42
N ALA A 206 7.14 -15.13 -2.26
CA ALA A 206 5.87 -14.42 -2.34
C ALA A 206 4.96 -14.77 -1.16
N PHE A 207 4.10 -13.82 -0.79
CA PHE A 207 2.85 -14.17 -0.13
C PHE A 207 1.90 -14.58 -1.25
N ASP A 208 1.54 -15.85 -1.31
CA ASP A 208 0.75 -16.44 -2.40
C ASP A 208 -0.32 -17.35 -1.80
N MET A 209 -1.56 -16.85 -1.77
CA MET A 209 -2.66 -17.47 -1.04
C MET A 209 -3.77 -17.89 -2.01
N HIS A 210 -4.26 -19.10 -1.86
CA HIS A 210 -5.21 -19.74 -2.76
C HIS A 210 -6.50 -20.15 -2.06
N PHE A 211 -7.62 -19.94 -2.73
CA PHE A 211 -8.95 -20.35 -2.29
C PHE A 211 -9.85 -20.79 -3.45
N ASP A 212 -10.96 -21.46 -3.14
CA ASP A 212 -11.96 -21.86 -4.15
C ASP A 212 -13.38 -21.80 -3.57
N LEU A 213 -14.01 -20.62 -3.59
CA LEU A 213 -15.37 -20.45 -3.03
C LEU A 213 -16.38 -21.43 -3.62
N LEU A 214 -16.42 -21.59 -4.94
CA LEU A 214 -17.38 -22.50 -5.56
C LEU A 214 -17.13 -23.96 -5.18
N GLY A 215 -15.86 -24.38 -5.20
CA GLY A 215 -15.47 -25.73 -4.76
C GLY A 215 -15.76 -25.98 -3.29
N ASP A 216 -15.43 -25.03 -2.42
CA ASP A 216 -15.62 -25.12 -0.97
C ASP A 216 -17.10 -25.11 -0.59
N MET A 217 -17.93 -24.30 -1.25
CA MET A 217 -19.38 -24.30 -1.03
C MET A 217 -19.98 -25.64 -1.44
N ALA A 218 -19.59 -26.20 -2.59
CA ALA A 218 -20.04 -27.51 -3.04
C ALA A 218 -19.60 -28.65 -2.10
N ALA A 219 -18.42 -28.51 -1.50
CA ALA A 219 -17.88 -29.46 -0.53
C ALA A 219 -18.37 -29.23 0.92
N GLY A 220 -19.17 -28.19 1.18
CA GLY A 220 -19.62 -27.83 2.53
C GLY A 220 -18.53 -27.30 3.46
N LYS A 221 -17.42 -26.80 2.90
CA LYS A 221 -16.27 -26.22 3.63
C LYS A 221 -16.35 -24.71 3.80
N ALA A 222 -17.07 -24.02 2.90
CA ALA A 222 -17.39 -22.61 3.05
C ALA A 222 -18.76 -22.43 3.70
N HIS A 223 -18.90 -21.39 4.52
CA HIS A 223 -20.12 -21.10 5.28
C HIS A 223 -20.42 -19.61 5.32
N LEU A 224 -21.71 -19.27 5.47
CA LEU A 224 -22.14 -17.88 5.66
C LEU A 224 -21.85 -17.43 7.09
N THR A 225 -21.53 -16.15 7.25
CA THR A 225 -21.39 -15.49 8.56
C THR A 225 -22.48 -14.42 8.72
N ASP A 226 -22.65 -13.93 9.95
CA ASP A 226 -23.57 -12.83 10.26
C ASP A 226 -22.93 -11.44 10.09
N SER A 227 -21.69 -11.36 9.55
CA SER A 227 -20.93 -10.12 9.38
C SER A 227 -20.92 -9.63 7.93
N MET A 228 -21.16 -8.33 7.72
CA MET A 228 -21.01 -7.69 6.40
C MET A 228 -19.55 -7.57 5.94
N GLN A 229 -18.60 -7.69 6.88
CA GLN A 229 -17.16 -7.59 6.60
C GLN A 229 -16.56 -8.91 6.08
N ASN A 230 -17.31 -10.02 6.20
CA ASN A 230 -16.84 -11.38 5.92
C ASN A 230 -18.02 -12.35 5.72
N ILE A 231 -18.96 -12.02 4.81
CA ILE A 231 -20.27 -12.68 4.66
C ILE A 231 -20.18 -14.18 4.34
N VAL A 232 -19.12 -14.60 3.67
CA VAL A 232 -18.80 -16.00 3.44
C VAL A 232 -17.36 -16.23 3.81
N GLN A 233 -17.08 -17.36 4.46
CA GLN A 233 -15.74 -17.73 4.91
C GLN A 233 -15.45 -19.18 4.52
N GLY A 234 -14.22 -19.45 4.09
CA GLY A 234 -13.73 -20.79 3.75
C GLY A 234 -12.23 -20.96 3.99
N PRO A 235 -11.68 -22.16 3.79
CA PRO A 235 -10.28 -22.46 4.03
C PRO A 235 -9.35 -21.78 3.02
N MET A 236 -8.23 -21.24 3.50
CA MET A 236 -7.17 -20.65 2.67
C MET A 236 -5.91 -21.52 2.71
N TYR A 237 -5.19 -21.57 1.59
CA TYR A 237 -3.93 -22.29 1.47
C TYR A 237 -2.81 -21.37 0.98
N GLN A 238 -1.63 -21.46 1.57
CA GLN A 238 -0.42 -20.79 1.09
C GLN A 238 0.29 -21.69 0.08
N ALA A 239 0.73 -21.13 -1.05
CA ALA A 239 1.70 -21.74 -1.95
C ALA A 239 3.12 -21.39 -1.51
N VAL A 240 3.86 -22.38 -1.02
CA VAL A 240 5.29 -22.26 -0.70
C VAL A 240 6.08 -22.58 -1.96
N HIS A 241 6.75 -21.56 -2.49
CA HIS A 241 7.63 -21.69 -3.65
C HIS A 241 9.02 -22.11 -3.22
N TYR A 242 9.65 -23.03 -3.95
CA TYR A 242 11.01 -23.48 -3.70
C TYR A 242 11.96 -23.01 -4.80
N ALA A 243 13.25 -22.89 -4.48
CA ALA A 243 14.27 -22.44 -5.42
C ALA A 243 14.48 -23.40 -6.62
N ASP A 244 14.02 -24.65 -6.51
CA ASP A 244 13.97 -25.63 -7.62
C ASP A 244 12.69 -25.51 -8.49
N HIS A 245 11.89 -24.47 -8.27
CA HIS A 245 10.61 -24.17 -8.92
C HIS A 245 9.46 -25.12 -8.57
N THR A 246 9.63 -26.01 -7.59
CA THR A 246 8.51 -26.76 -7.02
C THR A 246 7.65 -25.87 -6.12
N ILE A 247 6.38 -26.23 -5.97
CA ILE A 247 5.40 -25.52 -5.15
C ILE A 247 4.73 -26.53 -4.22
N GLU A 248 4.62 -26.18 -2.94
CA GLU A 248 3.88 -26.95 -1.95
C GLU A 248 2.72 -26.12 -1.39
N MET A 249 1.52 -26.71 -1.38
CA MET A 249 0.35 -26.07 -0.77
C MET A 249 0.25 -26.47 0.70
N ARG A 250 0.09 -25.48 1.58
CA ARG A 250 -0.17 -25.72 3.01
C ARG A 250 -1.38 -24.94 3.51
N PRO A 251 -2.11 -25.41 4.54
CA PRO A 251 -3.16 -24.61 5.18
C PRO A 251 -2.60 -23.32 5.76
N ALA A 252 -3.31 -22.21 5.58
CA ALA A 252 -2.88 -20.88 6.02
C ALA A 252 -4.07 -19.95 6.33
N GLY A 253 -4.93 -20.40 7.24
CA GLY A 253 -6.07 -19.62 7.75
C GLY A 253 -7.32 -19.70 6.86
N THR A 254 -8.04 -18.58 6.76
CA THR A 254 -9.30 -18.50 6.01
C THR A 254 -9.33 -17.32 5.05
N TYR A 255 -10.17 -17.43 4.02
CA TYR A 255 -10.56 -16.31 3.18
C TYR A 255 -11.99 -15.89 3.51
N SER A 256 -12.32 -14.64 3.21
CA SER A 256 -13.70 -14.19 3.23
C SER A 256 -14.03 -13.23 2.09
N PHE A 257 -15.33 -13.08 1.78
CA PHE A 257 -15.79 -12.03 0.88
C PHE A 257 -16.23 -10.79 1.67
N HIS A 258 -15.67 -9.63 1.32
CA HIS A 258 -15.97 -8.38 1.99
C HIS A 258 -16.92 -7.53 1.14
N ILE A 259 -18.17 -7.35 1.59
CA ILE A 259 -19.21 -6.69 0.77
C ILE A 259 -18.85 -5.24 0.46
N THR A 260 -18.41 -4.47 1.47
CA THR A 260 -18.04 -3.06 1.28
C THR A 260 -16.92 -2.88 0.26
N HIS A 261 -15.98 -3.83 0.16
CA HIS A 261 -14.88 -3.76 -0.81
C HIS A 261 -15.16 -4.49 -2.13
N GLY A 262 -16.18 -5.35 -2.17
CA GLY A 262 -16.59 -6.09 -3.36
C GLY A 262 -15.60 -7.17 -3.82
N HIS A 263 -14.72 -7.65 -2.94
CA HIS A 263 -13.71 -8.66 -3.27
C HIS A 263 -13.35 -9.58 -2.11
N PHE A 264 -12.56 -10.62 -2.40
CA PHE A 264 -12.07 -11.58 -1.42
C PHE A 264 -10.84 -11.08 -0.68
N HIS A 265 -10.75 -11.48 0.59
CA HIS A 265 -9.70 -11.12 1.53
C HIS A 265 -9.08 -12.37 2.15
N THR A 266 -7.79 -12.29 2.48
CA THR A 266 -7.19 -13.17 3.50
C THR A 266 -7.60 -12.64 4.86
N ASP A 267 -8.24 -13.45 5.69
CA ASP A 267 -8.73 -13.03 7.00
C ASP A 267 -7.58 -12.79 7.98
N GLN A 268 -7.78 -11.86 8.91
CA GLN A 268 -6.91 -11.62 10.08
C GLN A 268 -5.43 -11.31 9.77
N ILE A 269 -5.12 -10.99 8.51
CA ILE A 269 -3.75 -10.73 8.08
C ILE A 269 -3.21 -9.39 8.60
N LEU A 270 -4.07 -8.45 9.01
CA LEU A 270 -3.64 -7.17 9.58
C LEU A 270 -4.51 -6.81 10.79
N THR A 271 -3.89 -6.69 11.96
CA THR A 271 -4.58 -6.33 13.21
C THR A 271 -4.09 -4.98 13.73
N TYR A 272 -4.98 -4.23 14.37
CA TYR A 272 -4.64 -3.01 15.08
C TYR A 272 -4.97 -3.10 16.56
N ASP A 273 -4.07 -2.63 17.42
CA ASP A 273 -4.30 -2.49 18.86
C ASP A 273 -4.10 -1.03 19.29
N LEU A 274 -5.00 -0.52 20.14
CA LEU A 274 -4.89 0.79 20.79
C LEU A 274 -4.46 0.60 22.25
N LEU A 275 -3.35 1.23 22.62
CA LEU A 275 -2.77 1.16 23.95
C LEU A 275 -2.65 2.58 24.53
N GLY A 276 -3.24 2.84 25.69
CA GLY A 276 -3.02 4.06 26.44
C GLY A 276 -1.68 4.04 27.16
N VAL A 277 -0.95 5.14 27.14
CA VAL A 277 0.33 5.29 27.85
C VAL A 277 0.06 5.74 29.28
N THR A 278 0.36 4.88 30.23
CA THR A 278 0.16 5.13 31.67
C THR A 278 1.41 5.70 32.34
N ASP A 279 2.60 5.40 31.81
CA ASP A 279 3.87 5.98 32.25
C ASP A 279 4.84 6.14 31.06
N PRO A 280 5.03 7.37 30.55
CA PRO A 280 5.96 7.61 29.45
C PRO A 280 7.44 7.38 29.79
N ALA A 281 7.83 7.41 31.08
CA ALA A 281 9.22 7.24 31.49
C ALA A 281 9.64 5.77 31.48
N SER A 282 8.76 4.87 31.93
CA SER A 282 9.01 3.42 31.94
C SER A 282 8.40 2.67 30.74
N GLY A 283 7.51 3.30 29.97
CA GLY A 283 6.77 2.67 28.89
C GLY A 283 5.57 1.86 29.36
N GLY A 284 4.94 2.26 30.48
CA GLY A 284 3.70 1.66 30.96
C GLY A 284 2.58 1.80 29.92
N LEU A 285 1.98 0.67 29.52
CA LEU A 285 0.91 0.59 28.52
C LEU A 285 -0.31 -0.14 29.09
N LYS A 286 -1.50 0.33 28.72
CA LYS A 286 -2.79 -0.31 29.02
C LYS A 286 -3.60 -0.50 27.73
N PRO A 287 -4.10 -1.71 27.41
CA PRO A 287 -5.03 -1.89 26.30
C PRO A 287 -6.29 -1.05 26.47
N LEU A 288 -6.71 -0.37 25.41
CA LEU A 288 -7.92 0.47 25.37
C LEU A 288 -8.86 0.09 24.24
N GLY A 289 -8.35 -0.43 23.14
CA GLY A 289 -9.21 -0.86 22.03
C GLY A 289 -8.49 -1.78 21.07
N SER A 290 -9.25 -2.37 20.17
CA SER A 290 -8.76 -3.11 19.02
C SER A 290 -9.44 -2.59 17.77
N GLY A 291 -8.69 -2.54 16.67
CA GLY A 291 -9.25 -2.29 15.34
C GLY A 291 -9.45 -3.61 14.62
N THR A 292 -10.54 -3.70 13.88
CA THR A 292 -10.89 -4.88 13.09
C THR A 292 -10.77 -4.54 11.62
N LYS A 293 -9.57 -4.72 11.04
CA LYS A 293 -9.47 -4.95 9.61
C LYS A 293 -9.68 -6.45 9.37
N SER A 294 -10.89 -6.82 8.95
CA SER A 294 -11.31 -8.23 8.86
C SER A 294 -10.43 -9.06 7.92
N GLY A 295 -9.91 -8.44 6.86
CA GLY A 295 -8.97 -9.07 5.95
C GLY A 295 -8.43 -8.10 4.88
N PHE A 296 -7.63 -8.65 3.96
CA PHE A 296 -6.86 -7.85 3.00
C PHE A 296 -6.78 -8.52 1.62
N CYS A 297 -6.88 -7.72 0.56
CA CYS A 297 -6.62 -8.09 -0.84
C CYS A 297 -5.34 -7.32 -1.26
N PRO A 298 -4.19 -7.98 -1.40
CA PRO A 298 -2.94 -7.28 -1.65
C PRO A 298 -2.79 -6.78 -3.09
N ALA A 299 -2.20 -5.59 -3.22
CA ALA A 299 -1.69 -5.02 -4.45
C ALA A 299 -0.24 -4.54 -4.27
N ASP A 300 0.54 -4.58 -5.34
CA ASP A 300 1.94 -4.15 -5.31
C ASP A 300 2.02 -2.62 -5.45
N GLN A 301 1.91 -1.89 -4.34
CA GLN A 301 1.74 -0.43 -4.34
C GLN A 301 2.96 0.36 -3.83
N LEU A 302 3.77 -0.29 -3.02
CA LEU A 302 4.86 0.30 -2.25
C LEU A 302 6.07 -0.64 -2.26
N PHE A 303 7.29 -0.14 -2.38
CA PHE A 303 8.48 -0.93 -2.09
C PHE A 303 8.62 -1.19 -0.60
N GLY A 304 8.74 -2.47 -0.22
CA GLY A 304 9.02 -2.86 1.17
C GLY A 304 10.38 -2.36 1.67
N SER A 305 11.32 -2.08 0.76
CA SER A 305 12.62 -1.49 1.07
C SER A 305 13.17 -0.65 -0.08
N TRP A 306 13.13 0.68 0.08
CA TRP A 306 13.63 1.63 -0.91
C TRP A 306 15.12 1.46 -1.24
N ARG A 307 15.96 1.07 -0.27
CA ARG A 307 17.41 1.02 -0.44
C ARG A 307 17.93 -0.31 -0.98
N THR A 308 17.05 -1.28 -1.24
CA THR A 308 17.42 -2.57 -1.82
C THR A 308 16.75 -2.75 -3.18
N PHE A 309 17.37 -3.56 -4.04
CA PHE A 309 16.84 -3.92 -5.38
C PHE A 309 16.38 -5.38 -5.41
N THR A 310 15.90 -5.87 -4.27
CA THR A 310 15.49 -7.26 -4.06
C THR A 310 14.08 -7.55 -4.55
N GLN A 311 13.31 -6.51 -4.89
CA GLN A 311 11.94 -6.67 -5.36
C GLN A 311 11.90 -7.30 -6.76
N ASN A 312 10.93 -8.19 -6.95
CA ASN A 312 10.56 -8.70 -8.26
C ASN A 312 9.77 -7.64 -9.05
N PRO A 313 9.58 -7.81 -10.37
CA PRO A 313 8.67 -6.94 -11.13
C PRO A 313 7.27 -6.90 -10.51
N GLN A 314 6.63 -5.73 -10.53
CA GLN A 314 5.27 -5.53 -10.04
C GLN A 314 4.30 -6.55 -10.68
N GLY A 315 3.37 -7.07 -9.90
CA GLY A 315 2.31 -7.97 -10.35
C GLY A 315 2.76 -9.40 -10.65
N THR A 316 4.00 -9.79 -10.34
CA THR A 316 4.53 -11.14 -10.63
C THR A 316 3.68 -12.25 -9.99
N PHE A 317 3.14 -12.03 -8.79
CA PHE A 317 2.27 -12.99 -8.08
C PHE A 317 0.79 -12.57 -8.07
N GLY A 318 0.39 -11.76 -9.07
CA GLY A 318 -0.95 -11.22 -9.21
C GLY A 318 -1.09 -9.84 -8.59
N GLU A 319 -2.08 -9.10 -9.08
CA GLU A 319 -2.30 -7.72 -8.67
C GLU A 319 -3.76 -7.50 -8.30
N GLY A 320 -3.95 -7.14 -7.04
CA GLY A 320 -5.24 -6.81 -6.47
C GLY A 320 -5.84 -5.52 -7.01
N ASP A 321 -5.12 -4.70 -7.79
CA ASP A 321 -5.48 -3.35 -8.30
C ASP A 321 -6.02 -3.29 -9.77
N SER A 322 -6.31 -4.44 -10.41
CA SER A 322 -7.27 -4.51 -11.54
C SER A 322 -8.68 -5.09 -11.24
N ALA A 323 -9.73 -4.57 -11.89
CA ALA A 323 -11.13 -5.02 -11.72
C ALA A 323 -11.40 -6.49 -12.13
N THR A 324 -10.41 -7.12 -12.77
CA THR A 324 -10.38 -8.55 -13.12
C THR A 324 -9.21 -9.26 -12.43
N GLY A 325 -8.66 -8.64 -11.38
CA GLY A 325 -7.49 -9.08 -10.66
C GLY A 325 -7.74 -10.32 -9.82
N ASN A 326 -6.67 -10.76 -9.17
CA ASN A 326 -6.61 -12.02 -8.43
C ASN A 326 -7.64 -12.10 -7.26
N CYS A 327 -8.04 -10.95 -6.69
CA CYS A 327 -9.00 -10.87 -5.58
C CYS A 327 -10.49 -11.04 -5.93
N PHE A 328 -10.86 -11.13 -7.21
CA PHE A 328 -12.28 -11.16 -7.62
C PHE A 328 -12.78 -12.55 -8.01
N SER A 329 -11.87 -13.50 -8.24
CA SER A 329 -12.26 -14.82 -8.74
C SER A 329 -12.91 -15.67 -7.63
N PRO A 330 -14.18 -16.10 -7.79
CA PRO A 330 -14.81 -17.00 -6.82
C PRO A 330 -14.38 -18.46 -7.00
N SER A 331 -13.53 -18.77 -7.97
CA SER A 331 -13.02 -20.12 -8.21
C SER A 331 -11.53 -20.09 -8.50
N LYS A 332 -10.74 -20.93 -7.83
CA LYS A 332 -9.27 -20.91 -7.93
C LYS A 332 -8.70 -19.50 -7.74
N GLY A 333 -9.24 -18.76 -6.78
CA GLY A 333 -8.81 -17.40 -6.48
C GLY A 333 -7.41 -17.38 -5.91
N VAL A 334 -6.71 -16.26 -6.12
CA VAL A 334 -5.34 -16.03 -5.67
C VAL A 334 -5.28 -14.67 -4.99
N LEU A 335 -4.65 -14.55 -3.83
CA LEU A 335 -4.34 -13.29 -3.18
C LEU A 335 -2.83 -13.26 -2.98
N GLY A 336 -2.16 -12.38 -3.72
CA GLY A 336 -0.70 -12.38 -3.82
C GLY A 336 -0.07 -11.03 -3.51
N LEU A 337 1.06 -11.03 -2.81
CA LEU A 337 1.93 -9.87 -2.62
C LEU A 337 3.36 -10.23 -3.03
N THR A 338 3.85 -9.56 -4.06
CA THR A 338 5.13 -9.89 -4.72
C THR A 338 6.31 -9.63 -3.77
N PRO A 339 7.39 -10.44 -3.82
CA PRO A 339 8.60 -10.17 -3.05
C PRO A 339 9.12 -8.75 -3.26
N GLY A 340 9.35 -8.04 -2.16
CA GLY A 340 9.83 -6.66 -2.11
C GLY A 340 8.76 -5.58 -2.28
N TRP A 341 7.48 -5.95 -2.41
CA TRP A 341 6.35 -5.03 -2.53
C TRP A 341 5.47 -5.04 -1.28
N GLY A 342 4.62 -4.02 -1.15
CA GLY A 342 3.62 -3.88 -0.12
C GLY A 342 2.39 -3.18 -0.63
N ASP A 343 1.33 -3.32 0.13
CA ASP A 343 0.05 -2.69 -0.10
C ASP A 343 -0.29 -1.86 1.13
N VAL A 344 -0.73 -0.62 0.92
CA VAL A 344 -1.03 0.30 2.02
C VAL A 344 -2.41 0.84 1.85
N TYR A 345 -3.32 0.45 2.74
CA TYR A 345 -4.65 1.03 2.77
C TYR A 345 -4.61 2.35 3.52
N ARG A 346 -5.19 3.39 2.90
CA ARG A 346 -5.24 4.71 3.50
C ARG A 346 -6.35 4.83 4.53
N TRP A 347 -6.20 5.79 5.44
CA TRP A 347 -7.15 6.13 6.51
C TRP A 347 -8.61 6.26 6.06
N GLN A 348 -8.85 6.63 4.80
CA GLN A 348 -10.18 6.78 4.20
C GLN A 348 -10.86 5.44 3.87
N ARG A 349 -10.11 4.34 3.79
CA ARG A 349 -10.67 3.05 3.39
C ARG A 349 -11.48 2.43 4.55
N PRO A 350 -12.66 1.83 4.30
CA PRO A 350 -13.40 1.14 5.34
C PRO A 350 -12.57 0.06 6.05
N GLY A 351 -12.69 0.00 7.38
CA GLY A 351 -11.91 -0.88 8.25
C GLY A 351 -10.49 -0.39 8.55
N GLN A 352 -10.08 0.80 8.11
CA GLN A 352 -8.79 1.42 8.48
C GLN A 352 -8.92 2.31 9.73
N PHE A 353 -9.27 1.70 10.85
CA PHE A 353 -9.41 2.41 12.13
C PHE A 353 -9.20 1.48 13.34
N VAL A 354 -9.02 2.11 14.51
CA VAL A 354 -9.26 1.49 15.83
C VAL A 354 -10.42 2.23 16.51
N GLU A 355 -11.29 1.49 17.18
CA GLU A 355 -12.32 2.14 18.00
C GLU A 355 -11.64 2.91 19.15
N PHE A 356 -12.10 4.13 19.40
CA PHE A 356 -11.46 5.06 20.32
C PHE A 356 -12.44 5.58 21.36
N ASP A 357 -12.30 5.08 22.59
CA ASP A 357 -13.04 5.49 23.78
C ASP A 357 -12.21 6.36 24.73
N GLY A 358 -10.97 6.71 24.33
CA GLY A 358 -10.04 7.52 25.10
C GLY A 358 -10.36 9.02 25.12
N GLY A 359 -9.70 9.73 26.03
CA GLY A 359 -9.69 11.20 26.08
C GLY A 359 -8.39 11.79 25.53
N ASP A 360 -8.10 13.04 25.91
CA ASP A 360 -6.79 13.64 25.65
C ASP A 360 -5.68 12.84 26.35
N GLY A 361 -4.56 12.62 25.66
CA GLY A 361 -3.49 11.81 26.22
C GLY A 361 -2.49 11.28 25.20
N LEU A 362 -1.68 10.34 25.68
CA LEU A 362 -0.62 9.68 24.93
C LEU A 362 -1.02 8.23 24.66
N TYR A 363 -0.82 7.79 23.42
CA TYR A 363 -1.25 6.46 22.97
C TYR A 363 -0.20 5.82 22.07
N VAL A 364 -0.15 4.49 22.10
CA VAL A 364 0.53 3.68 21.10
C VAL A 364 -0.53 2.96 20.28
N VAL A 365 -0.50 3.16 18.96
CA VAL A 365 -1.25 2.37 18.00
C VAL A 365 -0.31 1.34 17.41
N ARG A 366 -0.61 0.07 17.61
CA ARG A 366 0.17 -1.05 17.10
C ARG A 366 -0.52 -1.65 15.88
N SER A 367 0.26 -1.96 14.86
CA SER A 367 -0.18 -2.77 13.74
C SER A 367 0.66 -4.03 13.67
N THR A 368 0.01 -5.18 13.50
CA THR A 368 0.68 -6.47 13.39
C THR A 368 0.13 -7.21 12.18
N VAL A 369 1.04 -7.60 11.28
CA VAL A 369 0.70 -8.50 10.16
C VAL A 369 0.77 -9.95 10.63
N ASP A 370 -0.14 -10.79 10.13
CA ASP A 370 -0.25 -12.21 10.49
C ASP A 370 -0.18 -12.49 12.00
N LYS A 371 -0.94 -11.74 12.80
CA LYS A 371 -0.95 -11.88 14.27
C LYS A 371 -1.34 -13.30 14.72
N SER A 372 -2.11 -14.02 13.90
CA SER A 372 -2.54 -15.40 14.15
C SER A 372 -1.51 -16.44 13.71
N ASN A 373 -0.39 -16.03 13.08
CA ASN A 373 0.71 -16.89 12.63
C ASN A 373 0.22 -18.05 11.74
N HIS A 374 -0.52 -17.70 10.68
CA HIS A 374 -1.07 -18.65 9.72
C HIS A 374 -0.19 -18.80 8.48
N VAL A 375 0.49 -17.73 8.09
CA VAL A 375 1.43 -17.70 6.97
C VAL A 375 2.76 -18.26 7.47
N LEU A 376 3.41 -19.10 6.66
CA LEU A 376 4.77 -19.51 6.95
C LEU A 376 5.71 -18.43 6.42
N GLU A 377 6.45 -17.78 7.30
CA GLU A 377 7.38 -16.72 6.96
C GLU A 377 8.83 -17.07 7.27
N SER A 378 9.76 -16.32 6.68
CA SER A 378 11.19 -16.44 6.98
C SER A 378 11.56 -15.77 8.32
N ASN A 379 10.72 -14.90 8.86
CA ASN A 379 10.87 -14.30 10.18
C ASN A 379 9.50 -13.90 10.74
N GLU A 380 9.15 -14.45 11.91
CA GLU A 380 7.89 -14.16 12.62
C GLU A 380 8.03 -13.08 13.70
N ASN A 381 9.24 -12.52 13.86
CA ASN A 381 9.57 -11.63 14.97
C ASN A 381 9.60 -10.14 14.58
N ASP A 382 9.30 -9.80 13.33
CA ASP A 382 9.35 -8.43 12.82
C ASP A 382 8.04 -7.98 12.13
N ASN A 383 6.94 -8.71 12.35
CA ASN A 383 5.62 -8.42 11.79
C ASN A 383 4.93 -7.19 12.41
N THR A 384 5.43 -6.70 13.54
CA THR A 384 4.78 -5.64 14.33
C THR A 384 5.45 -4.30 14.16
N ALA A 385 4.63 -3.28 13.92
CA ALA A 385 5.00 -1.88 13.91
C ALA A 385 4.13 -1.06 14.87
N TYR A 386 4.60 0.15 15.19
CA TYR A 386 3.90 1.06 16.11
C TYR A 386 3.90 2.50 15.60
N ALA A 387 2.95 3.28 16.13
CA ALA A 387 2.96 4.73 16.14
C ALA A 387 2.69 5.23 17.55
N TYR A 388 3.50 6.17 18.02
CA TYR A 388 3.32 6.89 19.25
C TYR A 388 2.68 8.24 18.95
N ILE A 389 1.49 8.47 19.49
CA ILE A 389 0.66 9.63 19.16
C ILE A 389 0.22 10.38 20.42
N ARG A 390 -0.08 11.67 20.23
CA ARG A 390 -0.80 12.49 21.20
C ARG A 390 -2.16 12.85 20.63
N VAL A 391 -3.21 12.68 21.44
CA VAL A 391 -4.56 13.14 21.12
C VAL A 391 -4.87 14.37 21.97
N THR A 392 -5.41 15.42 21.33
CA THR A 392 -5.90 16.63 21.99
C THR A 392 -7.17 17.10 21.28
N GLY A 393 -8.32 16.88 21.91
CA GLY A 393 -9.63 16.98 21.27
C GLY A 393 -9.73 16.01 20.09
N GLU A 394 -9.86 16.57 18.88
CA GLU A 394 -9.90 15.82 17.62
C GLU A 394 -8.56 15.85 16.86
N LYS A 395 -7.57 16.55 17.39
CA LYS A 395 -6.24 16.61 16.77
C LYS A 395 -5.42 15.40 17.22
N VAL A 396 -4.75 14.77 16.26
CA VAL A 396 -3.78 13.70 16.51
C VAL A 396 -2.40 14.13 16.02
N ASP A 397 -1.46 14.25 16.94
CA ASP A 397 -0.05 14.52 16.64
C ASP A 397 0.73 13.20 16.63
N LEU A 398 1.36 12.88 15.49
CA LEU A 398 2.29 11.76 15.39
C LEU A 398 3.66 12.16 15.98
N LEU A 399 4.07 11.51 17.06
CA LEU A 399 5.32 11.81 17.77
C LEU A 399 6.49 10.95 17.28
N GLU A 400 6.25 9.65 17.09
CA GLU A 400 7.23 8.68 16.58
C GLU A 400 6.48 7.53 15.90
N ARG A 401 7.08 6.87 14.91
CA ARG A 401 6.59 5.58 14.38
C ARG A 401 7.77 4.71 13.98
N GLY A 402 7.57 3.40 13.96
CA GLY A 402 8.63 2.47 13.61
C GLY A 402 8.23 1.00 13.62
N GLN A 403 9.18 0.13 13.30
CA GLN A 403 9.08 -1.31 13.54
C GLN A 403 9.39 -1.62 15.00
N GLY A 404 8.74 -2.64 15.56
CA GLY A 404 8.83 -3.04 16.95
C GLY A 404 7.51 -2.87 17.71
N LEU A 405 7.50 -3.24 18.98
CA LEU A 405 6.27 -3.29 19.78
C LEU A 405 5.76 -1.91 20.23
N SER A 406 6.66 -0.94 20.41
CA SER A 406 6.36 0.38 21.00
C SER A 406 7.58 1.33 20.90
N PRO A 407 7.47 2.63 21.24
CA PRO A 407 8.63 3.53 21.31
C PRO A 407 9.59 3.21 22.47
N TRP A 408 9.26 2.27 23.36
CA TRP A 408 10.15 1.80 24.44
C TRP A 408 10.81 0.46 24.13
N ASP A 409 10.50 -0.14 22.98
CA ASP A 409 11.17 -1.36 22.52
C ASP A 409 12.65 -1.04 22.24
N PRO A 410 13.61 -1.75 22.88
CA PRO A 410 15.03 -1.52 22.70
C PRO A 410 15.53 -1.87 21.29
N ASN A 411 14.82 -2.74 20.57
CA ASN A 411 15.18 -3.20 19.23
C ASN A 411 14.41 -2.46 18.13
N ARG A 412 13.65 -1.43 18.47
CA ARG A 412 12.82 -0.71 17.51
C ARG A 412 13.64 -0.05 16.41
N VAL A 413 13.07 0.01 15.22
CA VAL A 413 13.60 0.78 14.09
C VAL A 413 12.68 1.95 13.84
N VAL A 414 13.15 3.17 14.11
CA VAL A 414 12.36 4.40 13.92
C VAL A 414 12.32 4.80 12.45
N PHE A 415 11.14 5.12 11.95
CA PHE A 415 10.92 5.52 10.56
C PHE A 415 10.89 7.04 10.46
N LYS A 416 11.95 7.62 9.88
CA LYS A 416 12.14 9.07 9.77
C LYS A 416 11.91 9.62 8.36
N GLY A 417 11.64 8.75 7.39
CA GLY A 417 11.38 9.15 6.02
C GLY A 417 9.93 9.54 5.77
N ALA A 418 9.71 10.23 4.65
CA ALA A 418 8.39 10.76 4.30
C ALA A 418 7.44 9.73 3.68
N GLY A 419 7.98 8.69 3.03
CA GLY A 419 7.17 7.59 2.49
C GLY A 419 6.74 6.58 3.57
N PRO A 420 5.71 5.77 3.31
CA PRO A 420 5.16 4.85 4.31
C PRO A 420 6.19 3.85 4.86
N ALA A 421 7.02 3.23 3.99
CA ALA A 421 8.07 2.28 4.39
C ALA A 421 9.46 2.91 4.62
N SER A 422 9.57 4.24 4.71
CA SER A 422 10.87 4.92 4.69
C SER A 422 11.54 5.03 6.07
N VAL A 423 12.61 4.27 6.27
CA VAL A 423 13.46 4.35 7.47
C VAL A 423 14.40 5.56 7.49
N THR A 424 14.87 6.02 6.32
CA THR A 424 15.80 7.16 6.20
C THR A 424 15.09 8.45 5.78
N SER A 425 15.55 9.59 6.31
CA SER A 425 15.14 10.92 5.81
C SER A 425 15.58 11.12 4.36
N ILE A 426 14.84 11.92 3.59
CA ILE A 426 15.26 12.36 2.25
C ILE A 426 16.60 13.11 2.26
N ASP A 427 16.94 13.75 3.37
CA ASP A 427 18.19 14.50 3.51
C ASP A 427 19.43 13.59 3.53
N THR A 428 19.24 12.26 3.67
CA THR A 428 20.33 11.29 3.54
C THR A 428 20.58 10.88 2.09
N GLU A 429 19.73 11.28 1.14
CA GLU A 429 19.99 10.99 -0.28
C GLU A 429 21.05 11.94 -0.82
N ALA A 430 22.00 11.38 -1.58
CA ALA A 430 23.01 12.20 -2.22
C ALA A 430 22.35 13.22 -3.15
N ALA A 431 22.83 14.46 -3.11
CA ALA A 431 22.60 15.39 -4.20
C ALA A 431 23.31 14.82 -5.43
N PHE A 432 22.56 14.12 -6.29
CA PHE A 432 22.94 14.10 -7.70
C PHE A 432 23.10 15.56 -8.10
N GLY A 433 24.21 15.93 -8.75
CA GLY A 433 24.40 17.36 -9.05
C GLY A 433 23.16 17.91 -9.74
N SER A 434 22.87 19.20 -9.54
CA SER A 434 21.59 19.83 -9.87
C SER A 434 20.93 19.23 -11.12
N ALA A 435 19.70 18.73 -10.96
CA ALA A 435 18.83 18.44 -12.10
C ALA A 435 18.89 19.66 -13.03
N GLN A 436 19.08 19.44 -14.33
CA GLN A 436 18.90 20.55 -15.25
C GLN A 436 17.42 20.72 -15.44
N VAL A 437 16.87 21.64 -14.65
CA VAL A 437 15.58 22.26 -14.90
C VAL A 437 15.93 23.56 -15.60
N GLU A 438 15.76 23.62 -16.92
CA GLU A 438 15.82 24.91 -17.59
C GLU A 438 14.60 25.71 -17.10
N GLY A 439 14.79 26.69 -16.22
CA GLY A 439 13.76 27.71 -15.98
C GLY A 439 12.78 27.58 -14.80
N LEU A 440 12.88 26.59 -13.89
CA LEU A 440 12.12 26.65 -12.63
C LEU A 440 12.87 27.44 -11.54
N SER A 441 12.16 28.34 -10.86
CA SER A 441 12.58 28.87 -9.57
C SER A 441 12.57 27.73 -8.53
N VAL A 442 13.76 27.22 -8.23
CA VAL A 442 13.97 26.22 -7.17
C VAL A 442 13.89 26.89 -5.81
N THR A 443 12.74 26.82 -5.14
CA THR A 443 12.67 27.11 -3.70
C THR A 443 13.07 25.86 -2.91
N ARG A 444 14.13 25.97 -2.11
CA ARG A 444 14.47 24.96 -1.09
C ARG A 444 13.28 24.84 -0.12
N PRO A 445 12.89 23.64 0.30
CA PRO A 445 11.79 23.49 1.24
C PRO A 445 12.19 24.07 2.60
N ALA A 446 11.45 25.10 3.03
CA ALA A 446 11.15 25.25 4.44
C ALA A 446 10.08 24.22 4.79
N THR A 447 10.15 23.65 6.00
CA THR A 447 9.12 22.77 6.58
C THR A 447 7.70 23.20 6.19
N ALA A 448 7.02 22.38 5.39
CA ALA A 448 5.66 22.67 4.94
C ALA A 448 4.69 22.68 6.14
N PRO A 449 3.92 23.77 6.36
CA PRO A 449 2.76 23.73 7.23
C PRO A 449 1.59 23.03 6.52
N ALA A 450 0.63 22.53 7.31
CA ALA A 450 -0.57 21.87 6.82
C ALA A 450 -1.32 22.71 5.78
N ALA A 451 -1.63 22.11 4.63
CA ALA A 451 -2.38 22.77 3.56
C ALA A 451 -3.84 23.00 3.98
N ALA A 452 -4.32 24.22 3.77
CA ALA A 452 -5.74 24.58 3.84
C ALA A 452 -6.46 24.18 2.53
N PRO A 453 -7.76 23.85 2.56
CA PRO A 453 -8.45 23.31 1.39
C PRO A 453 -8.71 24.41 0.34
N ALA A 454 -8.29 24.15 -0.89
CA ALA A 454 -8.70 24.92 -2.06
C ALA A 454 -10.09 24.45 -2.54
N GLY A 455 -11.05 25.38 -2.61
CA GLY A 455 -12.38 25.09 -3.12
C GLY A 455 -12.36 24.84 -4.62
N SER A 456 -12.91 23.69 -5.04
CA SER A 456 -13.14 23.39 -6.45
C SER A 456 -14.64 23.15 -6.70
N ALA A 457 -15.18 23.91 -7.65
CA ALA A 457 -16.53 23.76 -8.16
C ALA A 457 -16.60 22.55 -9.11
N LEU A 458 -17.65 21.74 -8.94
CA LEU A 458 -17.94 20.56 -9.77
C LEU A 458 -18.43 20.97 -11.17
N PRO A 459 -17.93 20.35 -12.26
CA PRO A 459 -18.64 20.34 -13.53
C PRO A 459 -19.58 19.13 -13.60
N ALA A 460 -20.81 19.38 -14.04
CA ALA A 460 -21.82 18.38 -14.31
C ALA A 460 -21.66 17.83 -15.74
N THR A 461 -21.42 16.53 -15.92
CA THR A 461 -21.79 15.82 -17.15
C THR A 461 -22.12 14.35 -16.85
N GLY A 462 -23.26 13.90 -17.37
CA GLY A 462 -23.73 12.53 -17.27
C GLY A 462 -23.15 11.63 -18.36
N ALA A 463 -22.87 10.39 -17.98
CA ALA A 463 -22.79 9.26 -18.90
C ALA A 463 -23.22 8.00 -18.16
N ARG A 464 -24.25 7.32 -18.69
CA ARG A 464 -24.74 6.03 -18.19
C ARG A 464 -23.73 4.94 -18.61
N ARG A 465 -23.28 4.13 -17.64
CA ARG A 465 -22.65 2.82 -17.89
C ARG A 465 -23.45 1.74 -17.18
N GLU A 466 -23.80 0.72 -17.94
CA GLU A 466 -24.69 -0.39 -17.57
C GLU A 466 -23.97 -1.41 -16.67
N TRP A 467 -24.75 -2.00 -15.77
CA TRP A 467 -24.31 -2.68 -14.56
C TRP A 467 -24.15 -4.20 -14.78
N TRP A 468 -22.94 -4.72 -14.60
CA TRP A 468 -22.66 -6.17 -14.48
C TRP A 468 -22.60 -6.66 -13.01
N PHE A 469 -22.74 -5.77 -12.03
CA PHE A 469 -22.56 -6.07 -10.59
C PHE A 469 -23.75 -6.76 -9.89
N VAL A 470 -24.89 -6.95 -10.56
CA VAL A 470 -26.12 -7.45 -9.91
C VAL A 470 -26.12 -8.98 -9.69
N GLY A 471 -25.28 -9.74 -10.41
CA GLY A 471 -25.32 -11.21 -10.37
C GLY A 471 -24.82 -11.88 -9.09
N LEU A 472 -23.73 -11.39 -8.49
CA LEU A 472 -23.09 -12.02 -7.33
C LEU A 472 -23.74 -11.62 -6.00
N ALA A 473 -24.18 -10.36 -5.86
CA ALA A 473 -24.96 -9.91 -4.72
C ALA A 473 -26.32 -10.62 -4.64
N ALA A 474 -26.97 -10.89 -5.78
CA ALA A 474 -28.24 -11.62 -5.84
C ALA A 474 -28.10 -13.09 -5.40
N LEU A 475 -26.94 -13.72 -5.63
CA LEU A 475 -26.68 -15.10 -5.20
C LEU A 475 -26.53 -15.19 -3.68
N ALA A 476 -25.79 -14.25 -3.07
CA ALA A 476 -25.62 -14.18 -1.61
C ALA A 476 -26.93 -13.80 -0.89
N LEU A 477 -27.67 -12.81 -1.41
CA LEU A 477 -28.96 -12.40 -0.85
C LEU A 477 -30.04 -13.48 -1.03
N GLY A 478 -30.02 -14.22 -2.15
CA GLY A 478 -30.96 -15.31 -2.41
C GLY A 478 -30.80 -16.51 -1.47
N ILE A 479 -29.60 -16.75 -0.94
CA ILE A 479 -29.32 -17.82 0.02
C ILE A 479 -29.72 -17.40 1.45
N ALA A 480 -29.47 -16.14 1.85
CA ALA A 480 -29.88 -15.60 3.14
C ALA A 480 -31.42 -15.62 3.35
N ILE A 481 -32.20 -15.35 2.30
CA ILE A 481 -33.67 -15.38 2.37
C ILE A 481 -34.19 -16.83 2.53
N ARG A 482 -33.48 -17.84 2.03
CA ARG A 482 -33.87 -19.26 2.17
C ARG A 482 -33.56 -19.85 3.55
N SER A 483 -32.51 -19.37 4.24
CA SER A 483 -32.15 -19.88 5.58
C SER A 483 -33.08 -19.36 6.67
N VAL A 484 -33.56 -18.10 6.58
CA VAL A 484 -34.52 -17.51 7.52
C VAL A 484 -35.88 -18.22 7.46
N ARG A 485 -36.31 -18.68 6.29
CA ARG A 485 -37.55 -19.47 6.12
C ARG A 485 -37.48 -20.89 6.72
N ARG A 486 -36.29 -21.45 6.96
CA ARG A 486 -36.15 -22.79 7.56
C ARG A 486 -36.08 -22.79 9.09
N ARG A 487 -35.89 -21.63 9.74
CA ARG A 487 -35.87 -21.50 11.21
C ARG A 487 -37.23 -21.10 11.80
N THR A 488 -38.26 -20.92 10.98
CA THR A 488 -39.61 -20.49 11.40
C THR A 488 -40.72 -21.50 11.03
N GLY A 489 -40.35 -22.77 10.82
CA GLY A 489 -41.28 -23.87 10.52
C GLY A 489 -41.20 -24.99 11.54
#